data_AF-A0A960D3Q8-F1
#
_entry.id   AF-A0A960D3Q8-F1
#
_cell.length_a   1.000
_cell.length_b   1.000
_cell.length_c   1.000
_cell.angle_alpha   90.00
_cell.angle_beta   90.00
_cell.angle_gamma   90.00
#
_symmetry.space_group_name_H-M   'P 1'
#
loop_
_entity.id
_entity.type
_entity.pdbx_description
1 polymer ?
#
loop_
_entity_poly.entity_id
_entity_poly.type
_entity_poly.pdbx_seq_one_letter_code
_entity_poly.pdbx_strand_id
1 'polypeptide(L)'
;ARTASGSVKVAGARARAALASRIYVEGRHDAELVEQVWGDDLRVEGVVVEYLGGVDDLVAIVDSFRPGPGRRLGVLVDHLVTGSKEARIAEAVRTGPGGPHTLVVGHPYVDIWQAVKPARVGLPAWPTVPR
;
A
#
# COMPACT_ATOMS: atom_id res chain seq x y z
N ALA A 1 -8.23 -17.23 -19.06
CA ALA A 1 -9.03 -16.33 -18.19
C ALA A 1 -8.10 -15.36 -17.47
N ARG A 2 -8.57 -14.16 -17.11
CA ARG A 2 -7.80 -13.15 -16.35
C ARG A 2 -8.35 -13.01 -14.93
N THR A 3 -7.53 -12.54 -13.98
CA THR A 3 -7.98 -12.07 -12.66
C THR A 3 -8.51 -10.64 -12.74
N ALA A 4 -9.11 -10.11 -11.67
CA ALA A 4 -9.59 -8.72 -11.63
C ALA A 4 -8.48 -7.68 -11.84
N SER A 5 -7.26 -7.99 -11.39
CA SER A 5 -6.05 -7.20 -11.63
C SER A 5 -5.55 -7.23 -13.09
N GLY A 6 -6.08 -8.14 -13.92
CA GLY A 6 -5.66 -8.34 -15.31
C GLY A 6 -4.53 -9.35 -15.50
N SER A 7 -4.07 -10.02 -14.44
CA SER A 7 -3.09 -11.11 -14.54
C SER A 7 -3.64 -12.34 -15.25
N VAL A 8 -2.76 -13.22 -15.72
CA VAL A 8 -3.17 -14.53 -16.24
C VAL A 8 -3.61 -15.40 -15.07
N LYS A 9 -4.85 -15.90 -15.11
CA LYS A 9 -5.39 -16.74 -14.04
C LYS A 9 -4.67 -18.09 -13.98
N VAL A 10 -4.15 -18.45 -12.81
CA VAL A 10 -3.55 -19.77 -12.55
C VAL A 10 -4.65 -20.77 -12.20
N ALA A 11 -4.82 -21.81 -13.03
CA ALA A 11 -5.78 -22.87 -12.79
C ALA A 11 -5.22 -23.92 -11.82
N GLY A 12 -6.05 -24.42 -10.89
CA GLY A 12 -5.69 -25.52 -10.00
C GLY A 12 -4.66 -25.16 -8.91
N ALA A 13 -4.49 -23.87 -8.59
CA ALA A 13 -3.65 -23.47 -7.47
C ALA A 13 -4.17 -24.08 -6.16
N ARG A 14 -3.30 -24.78 -5.43
CA ARG A 14 -3.62 -25.29 -4.09
C ARG A 14 -3.57 -24.15 -3.08
N ALA A 15 -4.39 -24.26 -2.03
CA ALA A 15 -4.28 -23.37 -0.88
C ALA A 15 -2.87 -23.43 -0.30
N ARG A 16 -2.33 -22.27 0.08
CA ARG A 16 -0.99 -22.11 0.67
C ARG A 16 -1.13 -21.49 2.04
N ALA A 17 -0.22 -21.85 2.95
CA ALA A 17 -0.04 -21.07 4.16
C ALA A 17 0.46 -19.67 3.79
N ALA A 18 0.02 -18.65 4.52
CA ALA A 18 0.53 -17.30 4.35
C ALA A 18 2.05 -17.29 4.55
N LEU A 19 2.77 -16.59 3.67
CA LEU A 19 4.18 -16.28 3.84
C LEU A 19 4.42 -15.50 5.13
N ALA A 20 5.67 -15.25 5.49
CA ALA A 20 5.96 -14.34 6.59
C ALA A 20 5.79 -12.85 6.18
N SER A 21 5.85 -12.55 4.88
CA SER A 21 5.73 -11.19 4.32
C SER A 21 4.29 -10.66 4.40
N ARG A 22 4.15 -9.34 4.53
CA ARG A 22 2.86 -8.65 4.67
C ARG A 22 2.77 -7.38 3.85
N ILE A 23 1.54 -6.99 3.53
CA ILE A 23 1.19 -5.66 3.05
C ILE A 23 0.33 -5.00 4.13
N TYR A 24 0.75 -3.87 4.67
CA TYR A 24 -0.02 -3.09 5.62
C TYR A 24 -0.66 -1.92 4.88
N VAL A 25 -1.92 -1.64 5.17
CA VAL A 25 -2.69 -0.54 4.56
C VAL A 25 -3.30 0.34 5.63
N GLU A 26 -3.31 1.65 5.38
CA GLU A 26 -3.74 2.66 6.35
C GLU A 26 -5.22 2.54 6.73
N GLY A 27 -6.10 2.32 5.74
CA GLY A 27 -7.55 2.21 5.88
C GLY A 27 -8.09 0.80 5.67
N ARG A 28 -9.27 0.50 6.25
CA ARG A 28 -10.01 -0.73 5.93
C ARG A 28 -10.52 -0.74 4.49
N HIS A 29 -10.93 0.42 3.97
CA HIS A 29 -11.36 0.56 2.59
C HIS A 29 -10.24 0.20 1.61
N ASP A 30 -8.99 0.55 1.91
CA ASP A 30 -7.85 0.16 1.07
C ASP A 30 -7.63 -1.35 1.09
N ALA A 31 -7.79 -1.98 2.25
CA ALA A 31 -7.71 -3.44 2.37
C ALA A 31 -8.79 -4.12 1.50
N GLU A 32 -10.02 -3.61 1.56
CA GLU A 32 -11.15 -4.10 0.77
C GLU A 32 -10.91 -3.91 -0.73
N LEU A 33 -10.37 -2.76 -1.14
CA LEU A 33 -10.04 -2.50 -2.54
C LEU A 33 -8.92 -3.41 -3.04
N VAL A 34 -7.87 -3.61 -2.24
CA VAL A 34 -6.77 -4.51 -2.57
C VAL A 34 -7.27 -5.93 -2.71
N GLU A 35 -8.13 -6.38 -1.80
CA GLU A 35 -8.76 -7.70 -1.88
C GLU A 35 -9.62 -7.84 -3.14
N GLN A 36 -10.44 -6.84 -3.47
CA GLN A 36 -11.32 -6.88 -4.64
C GLN A 36 -10.55 -6.97 -5.96
N VAL A 37 -9.41 -6.27 -6.07
CA VAL A 37 -8.65 -6.19 -7.32
C VAL A 37 -7.56 -7.26 -7.41
N TRP A 38 -6.80 -7.50 -6.33
CA TRP A 38 -5.63 -8.38 -6.32
C TRP A 38 -5.77 -9.61 -5.41
N GLY A 39 -6.91 -9.83 -4.76
CA GLY A 39 -7.07 -10.95 -3.82
C GLY A 39 -6.78 -12.33 -4.44
N ASP A 40 -7.11 -12.54 -5.72
CA ASP A 40 -6.77 -13.79 -6.43
C ASP A 40 -5.24 -13.96 -6.55
N ASP A 41 -4.55 -12.90 -6.97
CA ASP A 41 -3.10 -12.87 -7.16
C ASP A 41 -2.36 -13.06 -5.83
N LEU A 42 -2.78 -12.36 -4.78
CA LEU A 42 -2.15 -12.42 -3.46
C LEU A 42 -2.31 -13.79 -2.80
N ARG A 43 -3.42 -14.50 -3.01
CA ARG A 43 -3.60 -15.88 -2.55
C ARG A 43 -2.63 -16.85 -3.23
N VAL A 44 -2.32 -16.63 -4.51
CA VAL A 44 -1.32 -17.44 -5.24
C VAL A 44 0.07 -17.20 -4.64
N GLU A 45 0.42 -15.95 -4.36
CA GLU A 45 1.69 -15.58 -3.74
C GLU A 45 1.74 -15.90 -2.24
N GLY A 46 0.60 -16.12 -1.58
CA GLY A 46 0.51 -16.34 -0.14
C GLY A 46 0.79 -15.08 0.68
N VAL A 47 0.57 -13.88 0.13
CA VAL A 47 0.79 -12.61 0.82
C VAL A 47 -0.52 -12.11 1.41
N VAL A 48 -0.46 -11.64 2.67
CA VAL A 48 -1.63 -11.17 3.42
C VAL A 48 -1.60 -9.66 3.53
N VAL A 49 -2.79 -9.06 3.43
CA VAL A 49 -3.03 -7.63 3.67
C VAL A 49 -3.59 -7.45 5.08
N GLU A 50 -3.00 -6.55 5.86
CA GLU A 50 -3.45 -6.25 7.22
C GLU A 50 -3.64 -4.74 7.41
N TYR A 51 -4.52 -4.39 8.34
CA TYR A 51 -4.82 -3.01 8.68
C TYR A 51 -3.73 -2.43 9.59
N LEU A 52 -3.15 -1.29 9.20
CA LEU A 52 -2.10 -0.60 9.94
C LEU A 52 -2.64 0.19 11.14
N GLY A 53 -3.79 0.86 10.99
CA GLY A 53 -4.33 1.73 12.04
C GLY A 53 -3.86 3.19 12.00
N GLY A 54 -3.01 3.55 11.03
CA GLY A 54 -2.45 4.90 10.86
C GLY A 54 -0.92 4.88 10.74
N VAL A 55 -0.35 5.84 10.02
CA VAL A 55 1.11 5.88 9.78
C VAL A 55 1.95 6.21 11.03
N ASP A 56 1.34 6.80 12.06
CA ASP A 56 2.07 7.37 13.22
C ASP A 56 2.90 6.33 13.97
N ASP A 57 2.40 5.09 14.08
CA ASP A 57 3.08 4.01 14.79
C ASP A 57 4.02 3.17 13.89
N LEU A 58 4.19 3.55 12.63
CA LEU A 58 4.83 2.69 11.63
C LEU A 58 6.26 2.29 12.01
N VAL A 59 7.03 3.17 12.66
CA VAL A 59 8.40 2.84 13.11
C VAL A 59 8.39 1.72 14.16
N ALA A 60 7.51 1.81 15.15
CA ALA A 60 7.37 0.78 16.18
C ALA A 60 6.83 -0.53 15.59
N ILE A 61 5.92 -0.43 14.63
CA ILE A 61 5.40 -1.58 13.90
C ILE A 61 6.50 -2.29 13.12
N VAL A 62 7.35 -1.55 12.40
CA VAL A 62 8.50 -2.11 11.68
C VAL A 62 9.47 -2.80 12.64
N ASP A 63 9.77 -2.18 13.79
CA ASP A 63 10.64 -2.77 14.81
C ASP A 63 10.06 -4.07 15.39
N SER A 64 8.75 -4.08 15.70
CA SER A 64 8.06 -5.26 16.21
C SER A 64 7.96 -6.37 15.17
N PHE A 65 7.68 -5.99 13.91
CA PHE A 65 7.58 -6.92 12.80
C PHE A 65 8.94 -7.55 12.56
N ARG A 66 10.04 -6.80 12.52
CA ARG A 66 11.39 -7.25 12.11
C ARG A 66 11.44 -7.75 10.65
N PRO A 67 11.26 -6.85 9.67
CA PRO A 67 11.43 -7.18 8.25
C PRO A 67 12.85 -7.71 7.97
N GLY A 68 12.95 -8.72 7.12
CA GLY A 68 14.20 -9.42 6.82
C GLY A 68 14.19 -10.11 5.46
N PRO A 69 15.29 -10.77 5.07
CA PRO A 69 15.32 -11.63 3.89
C PRO A 69 14.22 -12.69 3.98
N GLY A 70 13.37 -12.78 2.95
CA GLY A 70 12.22 -13.70 2.92
C GLY A 70 11.02 -13.28 3.79
N ARG A 71 11.09 -12.13 4.47
CA ARG A 71 10.03 -11.60 5.34
C ARG A 71 9.92 -10.09 5.16
N ARG A 72 9.40 -9.69 4.00
CA ARG A 72 9.31 -8.28 3.57
C ARG A 72 8.03 -7.63 4.07
N LEU A 73 8.07 -6.32 4.25
CA LEU A 73 6.92 -5.51 4.59
C LEU A 73 6.65 -4.48 3.48
N GLY A 74 5.48 -4.54 2.87
CA GLY A 74 4.93 -3.45 2.07
C GLY A 74 4.00 -2.61 2.93
N VAL A 75 4.00 -1.29 2.75
CA VAL A 75 3.12 -0.37 3.48
C VAL A 75 2.53 0.61 2.47
N LEU A 76 1.21 0.65 2.39
CA LEU A 76 0.46 1.62 1.59
C LEU A 76 -0.13 2.64 2.56
N VAL A 77 0.38 3.86 2.47
CA VAL A 77 -0.19 5.04 3.12
C VAL A 77 -1.05 5.79 2.11
N ASP A 78 -2.00 6.58 2.57
CA ASP A 78 -2.88 7.36 1.69
C ASP A 78 -2.03 8.24 0.77
N HIS A 79 -1.25 9.14 1.37
CA HIS A 79 -0.41 10.07 0.61
C HIS A 79 1.05 10.02 1.06
N LEU A 80 1.95 10.24 0.11
CA LEU A 80 3.38 10.33 0.36
C LEU A 80 3.95 11.54 -0.36
N VAL A 81 3.79 12.71 0.25
CA VAL A 81 4.14 14.01 -0.34
C VAL A 81 5.36 14.58 0.36
N THR A 82 6.31 15.14 -0.40
CA THR A 82 7.52 15.74 0.17
C THR A 82 7.18 16.79 1.22
N GLY A 83 7.81 16.67 2.40
CA GLY A 83 7.59 17.57 3.54
C GLY A 83 6.40 17.19 4.44
N SER A 84 5.60 16.17 4.09
CA SER A 84 4.51 15.70 4.93
C SER A 84 5.01 14.92 6.17
N LYS A 85 4.10 14.62 7.10
CA LYS A 85 4.39 13.78 8.27
C LYS A 85 4.73 12.35 7.83
N GLU A 86 3.93 11.82 6.92
CA GLU A 86 4.02 10.50 6.28
C GLU A 86 5.39 10.33 5.63
N ALA A 87 5.85 11.34 4.85
CA ALA A 87 7.17 11.30 4.22
C ALA A 87 8.31 11.26 5.24
N ARG A 88 8.20 11.99 6.37
CA ARG A 88 9.19 11.93 7.45
C ARG A 88 9.21 10.58 8.14
N ILE A 89 8.05 9.96 8.35
CA ILE A 89 7.96 8.63 8.95
C ILE A 89 8.51 7.56 8.00
N ALA A 90 8.16 7.62 6.71
CA ALA A 90 8.70 6.73 5.69
C ALA A 90 10.23 6.83 5.58
N GLU A 91 10.79 8.04 5.72
CA GLU A 91 12.23 8.26 5.81
C GLU A 91 12.86 7.57 7.02
N ALA A 92 12.26 7.73 8.20
CA ALA A 92 12.73 7.10 9.44
C ALA A 92 12.71 5.57 9.32
N VAL A 93 11.67 4.99 8.71
CA VAL A 93 11.60 3.56 8.43
C VAL A 93 12.70 3.13 7.46
N ARG A 94 12.89 3.88 6.37
CA ARG A 94 13.86 3.53 5.32
C ARG A 94 15.30 3.52 5.84
N THR A 95 15.63 4.48 6.71
CA THR A 95 16.97 4.61 7.29
C THR A 95 17.15 3.80 8.59
N GLY A 96 16.06 3.32 9.17
CA GLY A 96 16.04 2.53 10.39
C GLY A 96 16.22 1.02 10.20
N PRO A 97 16.20 0.25 11.31
CA PRO A 97 16.23 -1.20 11.29
C PRO A 97 15.08 -1.79 10.47
N GLY A 98 15.38 -2.73 9.57
CA GLY A 98 14.37 -3.33 8.67
C GLY A 98 14.06 -2.49 7.42
N GLY A 99 14.61 -1.27 7.29
CA GLY A 99 14.48 -0.42 6.11
C GLY A 99 14.81 -1.10 4.77
N PRO A 100 15.90 -1.88 4.65
CA PRO A 100 16.23 -2.61 3.41
C PRO A 100 15.18 -3.64 2.96
N HIS A 101 14.25 -4.01 3.84
CA HIS A 101 13.21 -5.00 3.61
C HIS A 101 11.80 -4.43 3.79
N THR A 102 11.68 -3.11 3.91
CA THR A 102 10.41 -2.39 4.02
C THR A 102 10.25 -1.42 2.86
N LEU A 103 9.09 -1.45 2.20
CA LEU A 103 8.73 -0.50 1.16
C LEU A 103 7.48 0.26 1.58
N VAL A 104 7.61 1.57 1.75
CA VAL A 104 6.48 2.48 2.01
C VAL A 104 6.14 3.22 0.71
N VAL A 105 4.89 3.16 0.29
CA VAL A 105 4.36 3.87 -0.89
C VAL A 105 3.06 4.59 -0.54
N GLY A 106 2.76 5.65 -1.27
CA GLY A 106 1.49 6.38 -1.17
C GLY A 106 1.29 7.26 -2.39
N HIS A 107 0.10 7.84 -2.56
CA HIS A 107 -0.18 8.68 -3.71
C HIS A 107 0.43 10.09 -3.57
N PRO A 108 0.79 10.76 -4.68
CA PRO A 108 1.45 12.07 -4.64
C PRO A 108 0.48 13.24 -4.40
N TYR A 109 -0.80 12.97 -4.16
CA TYR A 109 -1.84 13.98 -3.99
C TYR A 109 -2.16 14.18 -2.51
N VAL A 110 -2.45 15.42 -2.11
CA VAL A 110 -3.06 15.68 -0.79
C VAL A 110 -4.58 15.69 -0.95
N ASP A 111 -5.03 16.34 -2.02
CA ASP A 111 -6.42 16.41 -2.42
C ASP A 111 -6.78 15.22 -3.31
N ILE A 112 -7.62 14.32 -2.81
CA ILE A 112 -8.00 13.09 -3.53
C ILE A 112 -8.60 13.35 -4.93
N TRP A 113 -9.26 14.50 -5.11
CA TRP A 113 -9.81 14.88 -6.42
C TRP A 113 -8.73 15.05 -7.49
N GLN A 114 -7.49 15.37 -7.11
CA GLN A 114 -6.34 15.45 -8.05
C GLN A 114 -6.04 14.10 -8.71
N ALA A 115 -6.44 12.98 -8.10
CA ALA A 115 -6.30 11.65 -8.68
C ALA A 115 -7.30 11.37 -9.82
N VAL A 116 -8.35 12.19 -9.96
CA VAL A 116 -9.37 12.04 -11.00
C VAL A 116 -9.09 13.01 -12.15
N LYS A 117 -9.21 12.53 -13.40
CA LYS A 117 -9.11 13.38 -14.59
C LYS A 117 -10.23 14.44 -14.58
N PRO A 118 -9.95 15.76 -14.61
CA PRO A 118 -10.95 16.82 -14.58
C PRO A 118 -12.09 16.66 -15.61
N ALA A 119 -11.74 16.17 -16.80
CA ALA A 119 -12.69 15.94 -17.89
C ALA A 119 -13.81 14.94 -17.53
N ARG A 120 -13.63 14.09 -16.51
CA ARG A 120 -14.68 13.15 -16.05
C ARG A 120 -15.85 13.85 -15.36
N VAL A 121 -15.65 15.10 -14.93
CA VAL A 121 -16.67 15.94 -14.29
C VAL A 121 -16.90 17.24 -15.08
N GLY A 122 -16.51 17.26 -16.37
CA GLY A 122 -16.72 18.42 -17.25
C GLY A 122 -15.78 19.60 -17.01
N LEU A 123 -14.70 19.41 -16.24
CA LEU A 123 -13.73 20.47 -15.98
C LEU A 123 -12.54 20.40 -16.96
N PRO A 124 -12.00 21.53 -17.44
CA PRO A 124 -10.77 21.56 -18.24
C PRO A 124 -9.52 21.34 -17.38
N ALA A 125 -9.53 21.81 -16.14
CA ALA A 125 -8.48 21.61 -15.14
C ALA A 125 -9.11 21.75 -13.74
N TRP A 126 -8.44 21.22 -12.72
CA TRP A 126 -8.84 21.46 -11.33
C TRP A 126 -8.42 22.86 -10.87
N PRO A 127 -9.19 23.50 -9.94
CA PRO A 127 -8.81 24.77 -9.36
C PRO A 127 -7.58 24.62 -8.45
N THR A 128 -6.73 25.63 -8.43
CA THR A 128 -5.64 25.71 -7.45
C THR A 128 -6.19 26.21 -6.13
N VAL A 129 -6.16 25.38 -5.09
CA VAL A 129 -6.51 25.77 -3.72
C VAL A 129 -5.25 26.37 -3.07
N PRO A 130 -5.27 27.64 -2.62
CA PRO A 130 -4.17 28.21 -1.84
C PRO A 130 -3.93 27.41 -0.56
N ARG A 131 -2.65 27.25 -0.18
CA ARG A 131 -2.26 26.61 1.09
C ARG A 131 -2.49 27.52 2.28
#